data_AF-A0AAU5KA18-F1
#
_entry.id   AF-A0AAU5KA18-F1
#
_cell.length_a   1.000
_cell.length_b   1.000
_cell.length_c   1.000
_cell.angle_alpha   90.00
_cell.angle_beta   90.00
_cell.angle_gamma   90.00
#
_symmetry.space_group_name_H-M   'P 1'
#
loop_
_entity.id
_entity.type
_entity.pdbx_description
1 polymer ?
#
loop_
_entity_poly.entity_id
_entity_poly.type
_entity_poly.pdbx_seq_one_letter_code
_entity_poly.pdbx_strand_id
1 'polypeptide(L)'
;MRETPTPPTEPVSFLAAAAALAAIDDAVRTTRTPAPTHPTGLETADGPEPALAALVLLRELRTELAGWEAGLVEFARATGATWADLAQPMGVASRQAAENRYLRLRPAPTAPQTTATGAERVKAVRDRRAAERTVTAWARDNAADLRVLAAQISALTDLPPEARPDQNAVRTALGAPDAADLIAPLASMRPHLRAGHPDLTTRLDDLTNHTAELRHDSNRRRA
;
A
#
# COMPACT_ATOMS: atom_id res chain seq x y z
N MET A 1 38.98 -4.53 -14.36
CA MET A 1 37.96 -5.60 -14.36
C MET A 1 36.62 -4.90 -14.55
N ARG A 2 36.06 -4.92 -15.76
CA ARG A 2 34.77 -4.25 -16.06
C ARG A 2 33.67 -5.29 -15.85
N GLU A 3 32.81 -5.07 -14.86
CA GLU A 3 31.61 -5.86 -14.66
C GLU A 3 30.70 -5.66 -15.87
N THR A 4 30.41 -6.75 -16.58
CA THR A 4 29.40 -6.79 -17.65
C THR A 4 28.02 -6.80 -17.00
N PRO A 5 27.11 -5.88 -17.36
CA PRO A 5 25.73 -5.92 -16.90
C PRO A 5 25.04 -7.18 -17.44
N THR A 6 24.37 -7.91 -16.56
CA THR A 6 23.49 -9.03 -16.88
C THR A 6 22.42 -8.56 -17.87
N PRO A 7 22.19 -9.26 -19.00
CA PRO A 7 21.16 -8.85 -19.95
C PRO A 7 19.77 -8.93 -19.30
N PRO A 8 18.83 -8.06 -19.68
CA PRO A 8 17.44 -8.19 -19.29
C PRO A 8 16.90 -9.53 -19.81
N THR A 9 16.15 -10.25 -18.97
CA THR A 9 15.44 -11.48 -19.33
C THR A 9 14.64 -11.23 -20.61
N GLU A 10 15.04 -11.86 -21.72
CA GLU A 10 14.27 -11.79 -22.96
C GLU A 10 12.83 -12.24 -22.70
N PRO A 11 11.82 -11.60 -23.32
CA PRO A 11 10.47 -12.12 -23.24
C PRO A 11 10.49 -13.53 -23.80
N VAL A 12 10.21 -14.52 -22.94
CA VAL A 12 10.15 -15.93 -23.32
C VAL A 12 9.22 -16.04 -24.52
N SER A 13 9.73 -16.58 -25.64
CA SER A 13 8.93 -16.79 -26.85
C SER A 13 7.64 -17.52 -26.49
N PHE A 14 6.49 -17.02 -26.95
CA PHE A 14 5.17 -17.62 -26.74
C PHE A 14 5.19 -19.14 -26.98
N LEU A 15 5.87 -19.58 -28.05
CA LEU A 15 6.00 -20.99 -28.40
C LEU A 15 6.78 -21.81 -27.38
N ALA A 16 7.84 -21.23 -26.79
CA ALA A 16 8.62 -21.88 -25.75
C ALA A 16 7.83 -22.03 -24.44
N ALA A 17 7.11 -20.98 -24.03
CA ALA A 17 6.23 -21.04 -22.86
C ALA A 17 5.08 -22.04 -23.06
N ALA A 18 4.45 -22.06 -24.24
CA ALA A 18 3.39 -23.00 -24.57
C ALA A 18 3.88 -24.46 -24.57
N ALA A 19 5.06 -24.73 -25.15
CA ALA A 19 5.66 -26.06 -25.15
C ALA A 19 6.03 -26.54 -23.74
N ALA A 20 6.59 -25.66 -22.91
CA ALA A 20 6.91 -25.98 -21.51
C ALA A 20 5.65 -26.29 -20.69
N LEU A 21 4.59 -25.49 -20.85
CA LEU A 21 3.29 -25.74 -20.20
C LEU A 21 2.68 -27.08 -20.63
N ALA A 22 2.78 -27.45 -21.91
CA ALA A 22 2.29 -28.74 -22.40
C ALA A 22 3.07 -29.92 -21.79
N ALA A 23 4.39 -29.81 -21.66
CA ALA A 23 5.22 -30.82 -21.02
C ALA A 23 4.90 -30.97 -19.52
N ILE A 24 4.62 -29.86 -18.82
CA ILE A 24 4.19 -29.89 -17.42
C ILE A 24 2.82 -30.56 -17.27
N ASP A 25 1.84 -30.24 -18.14
CA ASP A 25 0.52 -30.88 -18.12
C ASP A 25 0.62 -32.40 -18.34
N ASP A 26 1.45 -32.84 -19.30
CA ASP A 26 1.68 -34.26 -19.58
C ASP A 26 2.31 -34.99 -18.37
N ALA A 27 3.35 -34.41 -17.76
CA ALA A 27 3.94 -34.93 -16.53
C ALA A 27 2.92 -35.00 -15.37
N VAL A 28 2.03 -34.02 -15.24
CA VAL A 28 0.97 -34.04 -14.22
C VAL A 28 -0.10 -35.09 -14.54
N ARG A 29 -0.43 -35.34 -15.81
CA ARG A 29 -1.40 -36.39 -16.19
C ARG A 29 -0.86 -37.80 -15.98
N THR A 30 0.41 -38.03 -16.29
CA THR A 30 1.07 -39.33 -16.06
C THR A 30 1.09 -39.70 -14.57
N THR A 31 1.31 -38.72 -13.67
CA THR A 31 1.22 -38.97 -12.21
C THR A 31 -0.19 -39.27 -11.69
N ARG A 32 -1.25 -38.84 -12.41
CA ARG A 32 -2.65 -39.13 -12.05
C ARG A 32 -3.16 -40.45 -12.62
N THR A 33 -2.48 -41.03 -13.60
CA THR A 33 -2.87 -42.29 -14.23
C THR A 33 -2.10 -43.43 -13.55
N PRO A 34 -2.73 -44.31 -12.76
CA PRO A 34 -2.02 -45.41 -12.14
C PRO A 34 -1.57 -46.41 -13.22
N ALA A 35 -0.27 -46.44 -13.51
CA ALA A 35 0.32 -47.52 -14.29
C ALA A 35 0.44 -48.77 -13.40
N PRO A 36 0.13 -49.98 -13.91
CA PRO A 36 0.50 -51.20 -13.22
C PRO A 36 2.02 -51.38 -13.37
N THR A 37 2.72 -51.44 -12.24
CA THR A 37 4.17 -51.69 -12.08
C THR A 37 5.04 -50.42 -12.08
N HIS A 38 5.37 -49.98 -10.86
CA HIS A 38 6.41 -49.00 -10.57
C HIS A 38 7.81 -49.57 -10.88
N PRO A 39 8.73 -48.82 -11.50
CA PRO A 39 10.11 -48.83 -11.05
C PRO A 39 10.16 -48.03 -9.74
N THR A 40 10.39 -48.75 -8.65
CA THR A 40 10.77 -48.26 -7.33
C THR A 40 11.93 -47.27 -7.44
N GLY A 41 11.64 -45.97 -7.32
CA GLY A 41 12.65 -44.91 -7.28
C GLY A 41 12.51 -43.92 -6.13
N LEU A 42 11.42 -43.99 -5.35
CA LEU A 42 11.19 -43.11 -4.20
C LEU A 42 10.83 -43.87 -2.91
N GLU A 43 10.81 -45.21 -2.91
CA GLU A 43 10.44 -46.01 -1.73
C GLU A 43 11.53 -46.05 -0.64
N THR A 44 12.52 -45.14 -0.68
CA THR A 44 13.46 -44.98 0.43
C THR A 44 13.90 -43.52 0.59
N ALA A 45 12.95 -42.60 0.54
CA ALA A 45 13.16 -41.25 1.06
C ALA A 45 12.97 -41.25 2.59
N ASP A 46 13.88 -41.89 3.32
CA ASP A 46 13.93 -41.78 4.79
C ASP A 46 14.43 -40.38 5.15
N GLY A 47 13.52 -39.49 5.56
CA GLY A 47 13.81 -38.12 6.03
C GLY A 47 12.99 -37.00 5.35
N PRO A 48 12.90 -35.80 5.94
CA PRO A 48 12.13 -34.67 5.39
C PRO A 48 12.77 -34.01 4.15
N GLU A 49 14.02 -34.31 3.84
CA GLU A 49 14.83 -33.60 2.83
C GLU A 49 14.23 -33.68 1.41
N PRO A 50 13.74 -34.83 0.91
CA PRO A 50 13.15 -34.91 -0.43
C PRO A 50 11.87 -34.10 -0.56
N ALA A 51 11.06 -34.02 0.51
CA ALA A 51 9.86 -33.18 0.54
C ALA A 51 10.22 -31.69 0.53
N LEU A 52 11.25 -31.29 1.28
CA LEU A 52 11.74 -29.91 1.27
C LEU A 52 12.30 -29.50 -0.09
N ALA A 53 13.07 -30.38 -0.75
CA ALA A 53 13.57 -30.15 -2.11
C ALA A 53 12.42 -29.98 -3.12
N ALA A 54 11.38 -30.82 -3.02
CA ALA A 54 10.18 -30.70 -3.85
C ALA A 54 9.43 -29.37 -3.64
N LEU A 55 9.39 -28.85 -2.40
CA LEU A 55 8.78 -27.55 -2.10
C LEU A 55 9.56 -26.36 -2.68
N VAL A 56 10.90 -26.43 -2.72
CA VAL A 56 11.75 -25.42 -3.38
C VAL A 56 11.49 -25.41 -4.88
N LEU A 57 11.54 -26.58 -5.53
CA LEU A 57 11.25 -26.73 -6.96
C LEU A 57 9.85 -26.21 -7.31
N LEU A 58 8.85 -26.51 -6.47
CA LEU A 58 7.49 -26.02 -6.64
C LEU A 58 7.39 -24.48 -6.55
N ARG A 59 8.18 -23.86 -5.67
CA ARG A 59 8.23 -22.39 -5.55
C ARG A 59 8.84 -21.76 -6.81
N GLU A 60 9.97 -22.28 -7.27
CA GLU A 60 10.65 -21.81 -8.47
C GLU A 60 9.76 -21.93 -9.71
N LEU A 61 9.12 -23.10 -9.87
CA LEU A 61 8.17 -23.33 -10.96
C LEU A 61 7.00 -22.33 -10.93
N ARG A 62 6.43 -22.04 -9.75
CA ARG A 62 5.37 -21.03 -9.62
C ARG A 62 5.83 -19.63 -10.03
N THR A 63 7.07 -19.28 -9.72
CA THR A 63 7.65 -17.99 -10.13
C THR A 63 7.81 -17.91 -11.64
N GLU A 64 8.34 -18.96 -12.28
CA GLU A 64 8.46 -19.03 -13.75
C GLU A 64 7.09 -18.97 -14.44
N LEU A 65 6.12 -19.76 -13.97
CA LEU A 65 4.75 -19.78 -14.51
C LEU A 65 4.06 -18.42 -14.38
N ALA A 66 4.25 -17.71 -13.26
CA ALA A 66 3.72 -16.37 -13.08
C ALA A 66 4.38 -15.35 -14.02
N GLY A 67 5.68 -15.52 -14.32
CA GLY A 67 6.41 -14.71 -15.31
C GLY A 67 5.88 -14.91 -16.73
N TRP A 68 5.55 -16.15 -17.11
CA TRP A 68 5.01 -16.45 -18.45
C TRP A 68 3.57 -15.96 -18.62
N GLU A 69 2.77 -15.89 -17.54
CA GLU A 69 1.37 -15.46 -17.60
C GLU A 69 1.22 -14.06 -18.22
N ALA A 70 2.08 -13.10 -17.86
CA ALA A 70 2.05 -11.75 -18.44
C ALA A 70 2.34 -11.77 -19.97
N GLY A 71 3.35 -12.52 -20.40
CA GLY A 71 3.70 -12.66 -21.81
C GLY A 71 2.61 -13.35 -22.65
N LEU A 72 1.93 -14.35 -22.08
CA LEU A 72 0.78 -15.00 -22.72
C LEU A 72 -0.41 -14.05 -22.89
N VAL A 73 -0.69 -13.23 -21.87
CA VAL A 73 -1.73 -12.19 -21.94
C VAL A 73 -1.38 -11.14 -22.99
N GLU A 74 -0.14 -10.64 -23.01
CA GLU A 74 0.33 -9.67 -24.00
C GLU A 74 0.22 -10.21 -25.43
N PHE A 75 0.65 -11.45 -25.67
CA PHE A 75 0.51 -12.11 -26.97
C PHE A 75 -0.96 -12.22 -27.40
N ALA A 76 -1.84 -12.73 -26.52
CA ALA A 76 -3.26 -12.86 -26.81
C ALA A 76 -3.93 -11.50 -27.10
N ARG A 77 -3.55 -10.44 -26.37
CA ARG A 77 -4.01 -9.07 -26.61
C ARG A 77 -3.52 -8.54 -27.96
N ALA A 78 -2.27 -8.84 -28.33
CA ALA A 78 -1.70 -8.44 -29.63
C ALA A 78 -2.39 -9.14 -30.81
N THR A 79 -2.91 -10.36 -30.61
CA THR A 79 -3.70 -11.09 -31.60
C THR A 79 -5.21 -10.75 -31.57
N GLY A 80 -5.62 -9.77 -30.77
CA GLY A 80 -6.99 -9.22 -30.77
C GLY A 80 -7.93 -9.76 -29.69
N ALA A 81 -7.47 -10.60 -28.75
CA ALA A 81 -8.30 -11.07 -27.66
C ALA A 81 -8.76 -9.91 -26.76
N THR A 82 -10.02 -9.89 -26.35
CA THR A 82 -10.53 -8.92 -25.39
C THR A 82 -10.28 -9.39 -23.95
N TRP A 83 -10.34 -8.47 -22.98
CA TRP A 83 -10.30 -8.83 -21.57
C TRP A 83 -11.43 -9.78 -21.13
N ALA A 84 -12.55 -9.81 -21.86
CA ALA A 84 -13.62 -10.76 -21.60
C ALA A 84 -13.24 -12.16 -22.07
N ASP A 85 -12.58 -12.27 -23.24
CA ASP A 85 -12.08 -13.54 -23.78
C ASP A 85 -10.99 -14.16 -22.89
N LEU A 86 -10.21 -13.31 -22.20
CA LEU A 86 -9.16 -13.74 -21.27
C LEU A 86 -9.68 -14.18 -19.90
N ALA A 87 -10.89 -13.76 -19.49
CA ALA A 87 -11.38 -14.00 -18.14
C ALA A 87 -11.53 -15.50 -17.84
N GLN A 88 -12.14 -16.25 -18.76
CA GLN A 88 -12.34 -17.69 -18.57
C GLN A 88 -11.00 -18.47 -18.57
N PRO A 89 -10.08 -18.28 -19.54
CA PRO A 89 -8.78 -18.96 -19.52
C PRO A 89 -7.91 -18.63 -18.31
N MET A 90 -8.01 -17.41 -17.77
CA MET A 90 -7.29 -16.99 -16.56
C MET A 90 -7.97 -17.48 -15.26
N GLY A 91 -9.12 -18.16 -15.34
CA GLY A 91 -9.86 -18.68 -14.18
C GLY A 91 -10.50 -17.59 -13.31
N VAL A 92 -10.81 -16.43 -13.88
CA VAL A 92 -11.41 -15.29 -13.15
C VAL A 92 -12.84 -15.02 -13.61
N ALA A 93 -13.68 -14.55 -12.68
CA ALA A 93 -15.12 -14.42 -12.90
C ALA A 93 -15.53 -13.24 -13.81
N SER A 94 -14.63 -12.28 -14.10
CA SER A 94 -14.98 -11.09 -14.87
C SER A 94 -13.83 -10.49 -15.64
N ARG A 95 -14.19 -9.71 -16.67
CA ARG A 95 -13.27 -8.86 -17.45
C ARG A 95 -12.36 -8.02 -16.55
N GLN A 96 -12.94 -7.36 -15.55
CA GLN A 96 -12.20 -6.49 -14.64
C GLN A 96 -11.23 -7.28 -13.75
N ALA A 97 -11.58 -8.51 -13.37
CA ALA A 97 -10.68 -9.37 -12.62
C ALA A 97 -9.47 -9.81 -13.47
N ALA A 98 -9.67 -10.07 -14.77
CA ALA A 98 -8.59 -10.39 -15.71
C ALA A 98 -7.63 -9.21 -15.87
N GLU A 99 -8.17 -8.02 -16.12
CA GLU A 99 -7.39 -6.78 -16.24
C GLU A 99 -6.60 -6.48 -14.95
N ASN A 100 -7.24 -6.55 -13.78
CA ASN A 100 -6.56 -6.34 -12.51
C ASN A 100 -5.44 -7.36 -12.23
N ARG A 101 -5.63 -8.63 -12.62
CA ARG A 101 -4.61 -9.67 -12.47
C ARG A 101 -3.40 -9.37 -13.35
N TYR A 102 -3.62 -9.02 -14.62
CA TYR A 102 -2.53 -8.61 -15.52
C TYR A 102 -1.76 -7.38 -15.01
N LEU A 103 -2.47 -6.34 -14.53
CA LEU A 103 -1.83 -5.14 -13.98
C LEU A 103 -0.93 -5.41 -12.76
N ARG A 104 -1.20 -6.48 -12.01
CA ARG A 104 -0.35 -6.93 -10.89
C ARG A 104 0.87 -7.72 -11.35
N LEU A 105 0.76 -8.42 -12.48
CA LEU A 105 1.81 -9.27 -13.04
C LEU A 105 2.82 -8.46 -13.86
N ARG A 106 2.42 -7.31 -14.41
CA ARG A 106 3.30 -6.48 -15.22
C ARG A 106 4.43 -5.89 -14.35
N PRO A 107 5.71 -6.21 -14.62
CA PRO A 107 6.82 -5.52 -14.01
C PRO A 107 6.69 -4.03 -14.38
N ALA A 108 6.68 -3.13 -13.39
CA ALA A 108 6.62 -1.71 -13.67
C ALA A 108 7.81 -1.34 -14.58
N PRO A 109 7.60 -0.84 -15.82
CA PRO A 109 8.71 -0.34 -16.60
C PRO A 109 9.28 0.86 -15.86
N THR A 110 10.61 0.89 -15.73
CA THR A 110 11.39 1.94 -15.10
C THR A 110 11.11 3.31 -15.77
N ALA A 111 10.07 4.03 -15.33
CA ALA A 111 9.79 5.45 -15.63
C ALA A 111 8.62 5.99 -14.76
N PRO A 112 8.54 7.31 -14.49
CA PRO A 112 8.02 7.85 -13.24
C PRO A 112 6.49 7.98 -13.14
N GLN A 113 6.03 7.87 -11.90
CA GLN A 113 4.73 8.17 -11.30
C GLN A 113 3.77 9.03 -12.15
N THR A 114 2.53 8.54 -12.38
CA THR A 114 1.25 9.21 -12.06
C THR A 114 0.08 8.39 -12.63
N THR A 115 -0.35 7.34 -11.93
CA THR A 115 -1.77 6.95 -11.84
C THR A 115 -1.89 6.02 -10.63
N ALA A 116 -2.34 6.57 -9.49
CA ALA A 116 -2.47 5.78 -8.28
C ALA A 116 -3.48 4.64 -8.50
N THR A 117 -3.00 3.39 -8.48
CA THR A 117 -3.87 2.22 -8.67
C THR A 117 -4.97 2.17 -7.58
N GLY A 118 -6.09 1.48 -7.84
CA GLY A 118 -7.19 1.38 -6.86
C GLY A 118 -6.73 0.89 -5.47
N ALA A 119 -5.70 0.04 -5.42
CA ALA A 119 -5.09 -0.43 -4.19
C ALA A 119 -4.30 0.67 -3.46
N GLU A 120 -3.56 1.52 -4.18
CA GLU A 120 -2.85 2.67 -3.60
C GLU A 120 -3.82 3.70 -3.03
N ARG A 121 -4.97 3.94 -3.67
CA ARG A 121 -6.03 4.82 -3.11
C ARG A 121 -6.56 4.26 -1.79
N VAL A 122 -6.81 2.95 -1.73
CA VAL A 122 -7.26 2.29 -0.48
C VAL A 122 -6.18 2.36 0.60
N LYS A 123 -4.91 2.13 0.24
CA LYS A 123 -3.77 2.27 1.16
C LYS A 123 -3.67 3.70 1.70
N ALA A 124 -3.73 4.71 0.83
CA ALA A 124 -3.70 6.12 1.23
C ALA A 124 -4.86 6.49 2.18
N VAL A 125 -6.07 5.95 1.95
CA VAL A 125 -7.20 6.15 2.86
C VAL A 125 -6.97 5.46 4.22
N ARG A 126 -6.42 4.23 4.22
CA ARG A 126 -6.09 3.50 5.45
C ARG A 126 -4.99 4.20 6.26
N ASP A 127 -3.94 4.65 5.59
CA ASP A 127 -2.81 5.35 6.19
C ASP A 127 -3.26 6.70 6.77
N ARG A 128 -4.06 7.48 6.02
CA ARG A 128 -4.70 8.69 6.54
C ARG A 128 -5.54 8.43 7.79
N ARG A 129 -6.41 7.41 7.78
CA ARG A 129 -7.22 7.06 8.96
C ARG A 129 -6.37 6.60 10.14
N ALA A 130 -5.24 5.93 9.89
CA ALA A 130 -4.31 5.54 10.94
C ALA A 130 -3.62 6.75 11.56
N ALA A 131 -3.12 7.67 10.74
CA ALA A 131 -2.50 8.92 11.17
C ALA A 131 -3.48 9.77 12.00
N GLU A 132 -4.73 9.91 11.56
CA GLU A 132 -5.76 10.63 12.32
C GLU A 132 -6.02 9.96 13.68
N ARG A 133 -6.09 8.63 13.76
CA ARG A 133 -6.22 7.95 15.07
C ARG A 133 -5.05 8.21 16.02
N THR A 134 -3.82 8.28 15.49
CA THR A 134 -2.64 8.61 16.30
C THR A 134 -2.72 10.04 16.83
N VAL A 135 -3.13 11.00 16.00
CA VAL A 135 -3.34 12.39 16.43
C VAL A 135 -4.45 12.49 17.48
N THR A 136 -5.58 11.79 17.28
CA THR A 136 -6.68 11.77 18.25
C THR A 136 -6.24 11.18 19.60
N ALA A 137 -5.48 10.07 19.59
CA ALA A 137 -4.98 9.47 20.82
C ALA A 137 -4.05 10.43 21.57
N TRP A 138 -3.08 11.01 20.86
CA TRP A 138 -2.19 12.03 21.43
C TRP A 138 -2.96 13.23 22.00
N ALA A 139 -3.99 13.72 21.31
CA ALA A 139 -4.80 14.84 21.77
C ALA A 139 -5.53 14.54 23.08
N ARG A 140 -6.00 13.30 23.26
CA ARG A 140 -6.63 12.85 24.51
C ARG A 140 -5.62 12.75 25.64
N ASP A 141 -4.42 12.27 25.36
CA ASP A 141 -3.34 12.21 26.34
C ASP A 141 -2.84 13.61 26.76
N ASN A 142 -2.95 14.61 25.86
CA ASN A 142 -2.52 16.00 26.08
C ASN A 142 -3.71 16.97 26.29
N ALA A 143 -4.86 16.43 26.69
CA ALA A 143 -6.11 17.17 26.69
C ALA A 143 -6.15 18.36 27.67
N ALA A 144 -5.40 18.30 28.76
CA ALA A 144 -5.30 19.39 29.73
C ALA A 144 -4.55 20.59 29.11
N ASP A 145 -3.40 20.35 28.51
CA ASP A 145 -2.55 21.40 27.91
C ASP A 145 -3.25 22.08 26.73
N LEU A 146 -3.93 21.30 25.89
CA LEU A 146 -4.75 21.85 24.79
C LEU A 146 -5.85 22.78 25.31
N ARG A 147 -6.52 22.42 26.40
CA ARG A 147 -7.57 23.26 27.01
C ARG A 147 -7.01 24.50 27.68
N VAL A 148 -5.86 24.41 28.35
CA VAL A 148 -5.18 25.58 28.93
C VAL A 148 -4.80 26.57 27.83
N LEU A 149 -4.20 26.09 26.73
CA LEU A 149 -3.83 26.93 25.60
C LEU A 149 -5.06 27.59 24.95
N ALA A 150 -6.13 26.82 24.75
CA ALA A 150 -7.39 27.35 24.20
C ALA A 150 -8.06 28.38 25.13
N ALA A 151 -8.02 28.18 26.44
CA ALA A 151 -8.52 29.16 27.42
C ALA A 151 -7.70 30.46 27.40
N GLN A 152 -6.37 30.36 27.33
CA GLN A 152 -5.49 31.54 27.20
C GLN A 152 -5.82 32.35 25.95
N ILE A 153 -5.94 31.70 24.79
CA ILE A 153 -6.26 32.38 23.52
C ILE A 153 -7.68 32.97 23.52
N SER A 154 -8.64 32.28 24.14
CA SER A 154 -10.03 32.77 24.25
C SER A 154 -10.16 33.99 25.17
N ALA A 155 -9.21 34.20 26.08
CA ALA A 155 -9.19 35.32 27.01
C ALA A 155 -8.52 36.59 26.43
N LEU A 156 -7.87 36.50 25.27
CA LEU A 156 -7.23 37.65 24.63
C LEU A 156 -8.26 38.68 24.18
N THR A 157 -8.09 39.93 24.60
CA THR A 157 -8.98 41.05 24.26
C THR A 157 -8.39 41.99 23.21
N ASP A 158 -7.10 41.87 22.94
CA ASP A 158 -6.27 42.75 22.12
C ASP A 158 -6.03 42.19 20.71
N LEU A 159 -6.99 41.43 20.18
CA LEU A 159 -6.91 40.83 18.86
C LEU A 159 -7.54 41.70 17.77
N PRO A 160 -7.03 41.61 16.52
CA PRO A 160 -7.64 42.30 15.39
C PRO A 160 -9.07 41.77 15.14
N PRO A 161 -10.01 42.60 14.62
CA PRO A 161 -11.39 42.20 14.37
C PRO A 161 -11.53 40.94 13.49
N GLU A 162 -10.58 40.73 12.58
CA GLU A 162 -10.49 39.59 11.68
C GLU A 162 -10.24 38.26 12.40
N ALA A 163 -9.70 38.29 13.62
CA ALA A 163 -9.45 37.10 14.45
C ALA A 163 -10.69 36.60 15.20
N ARG A 164 -11.76 37.41 15.27
CA ARG A 164 -12.97 37.08 16.06
C ARG A 164 -13.65 35.77 15.63
N PRO A 165 -13.78 35.43 14.33
CA PRO A 165 -14.36 34.15 13.93
C PRO A 165 -13.54 32.95 14.42
N ASP A 166 -12.21 33.01 14.30
CA ASP A 166 -11.30 31.95 14.75
C ASP A 166 -11.30 31.84 16.29
N GLN A 167 -11.29 32.97 17.00
CA GLN A 167 -11.39 32.99 18.46
C GLN A 167 -12.72 32.41 18.95
N ASN A 168 -13.83 32.68 18.24
CA ASN A 168 -15.12 32.07 18.52
C ASN A 168 -15.13 30.56 18.27
N ALA A 169 -14.42 30.09 17.24
CA ALA A 169 -14.26 28.66 16.97
C ALA A 169 -13.49 27.96 18.10
N VAL A 170 -12.40 28.56 18.61
CA VAL A 170 -11.67 28.06 19.79
C VAL A 170 -12.59 27.99 21.01
N ARG A 171 -13.36 29.05 21.27
CA ARG A 171 -14.32 29.08 22.39
C ARG A 171 -15.41 28.01 22.26
N THR A 172 -15.86 27.73 21.04
CA THR A 172 -16.84 26.67 20.78
C THR A 172 -16.23 25.30 21.03
N ALA A 173 -15.00 25.08 20.56
CA ALA A 173 -14.28 23.81 20.70
C ALA A 173 -13.89 23.50 22.16
N LEU A 174 -13.75 24.51 23.03
CA LEU A 174 -13.58 24.30 24.47
C LEU A 174 -14.73 23.50 25.10
N GLY A 175 -15.95 23.61 24.55
CA GLY A 175 -17.12 22.84 24.97
C GLY A 175 -17.26 21.47 24.29
N ALA A 176 -16.37 21.12 23.35
CA ALA A 176 -16.44 19.85 22.64
C ALA A 176 -16.04 18.67 23.54
N PRO A 177 -16.63 17.48 23.33
CA PRO A 177 -16.35 16.30 24.14
C PRO A 177 -14.93 15.76 23.91
N ASP A 178 -14.38 15.90 22.71
CA ASP A 178 -13.05 15.40 22.35
C ASP A 178 -12.02 16.54 22.29
N ALA A 179 -10.87 16.34 22.93
CA ALA A 179 -9.77 17.29 22.87
C ALA A 179 -9.13 17.39 21.48
N ALA A 180 -9.29 16.38 20.64
CA ALA A 180 -8.84 16.44 19.24
C ALA A 180 -9.53 17.57 18.45
N ASP A 181 -10.76 17.95 18.84
CA ASP A 181 -11.52 19.01 18.18
C ASP A 181 -10.92 20.41 18.44
N LEU A 182 -10.01 20.55 19.41
CA LEU A 182 -9.29 21.80 19.68
C LEU A 182 -8.13 22.06 18.71
N ILE A 183 -7.59 21.02 18.06
CA ILE A 183 -6.35 21.15 17.26
C ILE A 183 -6.53 22.11 16.09
N ALA A 184 -7.59 21.95 15.30
CA ALA A 184 -7.81 22.79 14.12
C ALA A 184 -8.13 24.25 14.48
N PRO A 185 -9.04 24.55 15.43
CA PRO A 185 -9.27 25.92 15.89
C PRO A 185 -8.04 26.59 16.52
N LEU A 186 -7.22 25.85 17.28
CA LEU A 186 -5.97 26.39 17.82
C LEU A 186 -4.99 26.76 16.71
N ALA A 187 -4.82 25.90 15.70
CA ALA A 187 -3.95 26.17 14.56
C ALA A 187 -4.42 27.38 13.73
N SER A 188 -5.74 27.63 13.62
CA SER A 188 -6.27 28.76 12.86
C SER A 188 -6.00 30.12 13.53
N MET A 189 -5.72 30.15 14.83
CA MET A 189 -5.38 31.39 15.55
C MET A 189 -3.97 31.90 15.26
N ARG A 190 -3.07 31.05 14.76
CA ARG A 190 -1.65 31.37 14.53
C ARG A 190 -1.40 32.68 13.76
N PRO A 191 -2.07 32.97 12.62
CA PRO A 191 -1.79 34.18 11.85
C PRO A 191 -2.09 35.47 12.62
N HIS A 192 -3.02 35.42 13.57
CA HIS A 192 -3.50 36.58 14.33
C HIS A 192 -2.64 36.91 15.56
N LEU A 193 -1.83 35.96 16.02
CA LEU A 193 -1.01 36.10 17.24
C LEU A 193 0.42 36.58 16.97
N ARG A 194 0.88 36.52 15.72
CA ARG A 194 2.29 36.74 15.32
C ARG A 194 2.86 38.10 15.75
N ALA A 195 2.03 39.14 15.79
CA ALA A 195 2.50 40.51 16.05
C ALA A 195 2.51 40.88 17.54
N GLY A 196 1.64 40.29 18.37
CA GLY A 196 1.43 40.69 19.77
C GLY A 196 1.73 39.62 20.81
N HIS A 197 1.76 38.34 20.42
CA HIS A 197 1.80 37.21 21.35
C HIS A 197 2.84 36.15 20.90
N PRO A 198 4.15 36.46 20.97
CA PRO A 198 5.21 35.59 20.46
C PRO A 198 5.24 34.24 21.19
N ASP A 199 5.06 34.22 22.52
CA ASP A 199 5.08 32.98 23.30
C ASP A 199 3.94 32.01 22.92
N LEU A 200 2.73 32.55 22.69
CA LEU A 200 1.59 31.76 22.23
C LEU A 200 1.79 31.27 20.79
N THR A 201 2.42 32.09 19.94
CA THR A 201 2.78 31.69 18.58
C THR A 201 3.74 30.51 18.59
N THR A 202 4.79 30.54 19.44
CA THR A 202 5.73 29.42 19.59
C THR A 202 5.02 28.15 20.04
N ARG A 203 4.14 28.23 21.05
CA ARG A 203 3.37 27.06 21.51
C ARG A 203 2.45 26.47 20.44
N LEU A 204 1.84 27.31 19.60
CA LEU A 204 1.03 26.85 18.46
C LEU A 204 1.89 26.24 17.34
N ASP A 205 3.08 26.77 17.11
CA ASP A 205 4.04 26.19 16.16
C ASP A 205 4.50 24.80 16.63
N ASP A 206 4.85 24.64 17.90
CA ASP A 206 5.22 23.35 18.49
C ASP A 206 4.08 22.34 18.40
N LEU A 207 2.86 22.75 18.73
CA LEU A 207 1.64 21.94 18.57
C LEU A 207 1.46 21.45 17.12
N THR A 208 1.55 22.38 16.16
CA THR A 208 1.34 22.09 14.75
C THR A 208 2.42 21.15 14.21
N ASN A 209 3.69 21.43 14.53
CA ASN A 209 4.83 20.61 14.16
C ASN A 209 4.71 19.20 14.73
N HIS A 210 4.38 19.06 16.01
CA HIS A 210 4.23 17.76 16.65
C HIS A 210 3.10 16.94 16.03
N THR A 211 1.94 17.55 15.74
CA THR A 211 0.85 16.83 15.05
C THR A 211 1.22 16.45 13.61
N ALA A 212 2.05 17.22 12.92
CA ALA A 212 2.57 16.89 11.60
C ALA A 212 3.58 15.73 11.65
N GLU A 213 4.47 15.73 12.64
CA GLU A 213 5.42 14.64 12.91
C GLU A 213 4.69 13.33 13.22
N LEU A 214 3.67 13.35 14.08
CA LEU A 214 2.85 12.17 14.39
C LEU A 214 2.19 11.57 13.14
N ARG A 215 1.67 12.41 12.24
CA ARG A 215 1.10 11.96 10.96
C ARG A 215 2.19 11.36 10.07
N HIS A 216 3.37 11.99 10.00
CA HIS A 216 4.48 11.51 9.20
C HIS A 216 5.03 10.16 9.71
N ASP A 217 5.21 10.01 11.02
CA ASP A 217 5.69 8.77 11.65
C ASP A 217 4.71 7.61 11.50
N SER A 218 3.40 7.87 11.61
CA SER A 218 2.38 6.87 11.34
C SER A 218 2.46 6.36 9.90
N ASN A 219 2.75 7.24 8.94
CA ASN A 219 2.92 6.87 7.54
C ASN A 219 4.23 6.11 7.30
N ARG A 220 5.34 6.51 7.95
CA ARG A 220 6.66 5.86 7.82
C ARG A 220 6.70 4.45 8.41
N ARG A 221 6.08 4.19 9.57
CA ARG A 221 6.05 2.84 10.19
C ARG A 221 5.32 1.79 9.35
N ARG A 222 4.65 2.19 8.25
CA ARG A 222 3.84 1.33 7.38
C ARG A 222 4.23 1.43 5.90
N ALA A 223 5.34 2.11 5.61
CA ALA A 223 6.02 2.06 4.32
C ALA A 223 6.98 0.86 4.32
#